data_AF-A0A1W9N5Y4-F1
#
_entry.id   AF-A0A1W9N5Y4-F1
#
_cell.length_a   1.000
_cell.length_b   1.000
_cell.length_c   1.000
_cell.angle_alpha   90.00
_cell.angle_beta   90.00
_cell.angle_gamma   90.00
#
_symmetry.space_group_name_H-M   'P 1'
#
loop_
_entity.id
_entity.type
_entity.pdbx_description
1 polymer ?
#
loop_
_entity_poly.entity_id
_entity_poly.type
_entity_poly.pdbx_seq_one_letter_code
_entity_poly.pdbx_strand_id
1 'polypeptide(L)'
;MKKSVFKEGRKYTFKDYFEMPNPSEEIINELGCSYSSGVLELPRSENCVIGSVSILKDSYYKVLPKINLDSEAAKREFLIAPILFEVAKCTGSGISVEYLTEIDDRLGGYLDCLIRSKQHLVLKND
;
A
#
# COMPACT_ATOMS: atom_id res chain seq x y z
N MET A 1 -26.28 20.35 -10.62
CA MET A 1 -25.15 20.53 -9.69
C MET A 1 -24.64 19.15 -9.32
N LYS A 2 -23.34 18.86 -9.48
CA LYS A 2 -22.76 17.59 -9.02
C LYS A 2 -22.77 17.61 -7.50
N LYS A 3 -23.31 16.56 -6.86
CA LYS A 3 -23.33 16.46 -5.40
C LYS A 3 -21.91 16.16 -4.93
N SER A 4 -21.42 16.95 -3.97
CA SER A 4 -20.11 16.75 -3.33
C SER A 4 -20.03 15.35 -2.73
N VAL A 5 -18.93 14.65 -3.00
CA VAL A 5 -18.59 13.36 -2.39
C VAL A 5 -18.27 13.57 -0.91
N PHE A 6 -17.55 14.64 -0.58
CA PHE A 6 -17.20 14.98 0.80
C PHE A 6 -18.27 15.86 1.45
N LYS A 7 -18.62 15.55 2.70
CA LYS A 7 -19.55 16.32 3.53
C LYS A 7 -18.80 17.31 4.42
N GLU A 8 -19.27 18.55 4.47
CA GLU A 8 -18.72 19.56 5.37
C GLU A 8 -18.76 19.11 6.84
N GLY A 9 -17.68 19.38 7.58
CA GLY A 9 -17.54 19.04 9.00
C GLY A 9 -17.31 17.55 9.30
N ARG A 10 -17.24 16.68 8.28
CA ARG A 10 -16.85 15.27 8.45
C ARG A 10 -15.37 15.11 8.12
N LYS A 11 -14.62 14.48 9.04
CA LYS A 11 -13.28 13.96 8.77
C LYS A 11 -13.35 12.61 8.08
N TYR A 12 -12.55 12.43 7.05
CA TYR A 12 -12.44 11.19 6.26
C TYR A 12 -11.04 10.60 6.39
N THR A 13 -10.99 9.28 6.52
CA THR A 13 -9.75 8.49 6.58
C THR A 13 -9.62 7.58 5.37
N PHE A 14 -8.44 7.02 5.12
CA PHE A 14 -8.25 6.00 4.07
C PHE A 14 -9.25 4.85 4.19
N LYS A 15 -9.62 4.45 5.42
CA LYS A 15 -10.60 3.39 5.66
C LYS A 15 -12.00 3.78 5.17
N ASP A 16 -12.40 5.04 5.33
CA ASP A 16 -13.72 5.51 4.92
C ASP A 16 -13.95 5.31 3.42
N TYR A 17 -12.91 5.41 2.59
CA TYR A 17 -13.06 5.32 1.13
C TYR A 17 -13.46 3.92 0.64
N PHE A 18 -13.08 2.86 1.35
CA PHE A 18 -13.48 1.48 1.02
C PHE A 18 -14.96 1.22 1.31
N GLU A 19 -15.53 1.98 2.25
CA GLU A 19 -16.94 1.89 2.64
C GLU A 19 -17.83 2.88 1.88
N MET A 20 -17.24 3.77 1.07
CA MET A 20 -18.00 4.76 0.32
C MET A 20 -18.67 4.13 -0.90
N PRO A 21 -19.96 4.44 -1.14
CA PRO A 21 -20.68 3.90 -2.30
C PRO A 21 -20.29 4.59 -3.62
N ASN A 22 -19.48 5.65 -3.54
CA ASN A 22 -19.03 6.43 -4.69
C ASN A 22 -17.96 5.66 -5.48
N PRO A 23 -17.95 5.74 -6.82
CA PRO A 23 -16.85 5.22 -7.62
C PRO A 23 -15.51 5.86 -7.23
N SER A 24 -14.43 5.07 -7.20
CA SER A 24 -13.07 5.55 -6.87
C SER A 24 -12.64 6.76 -7.71
N GLU A 25 -12.97 6.75 -9.00
CA GLU A 25 -12.69 7.86 -9.90
C GLU A 25 -13.38 9.17 -9.46
N GLU A 26 -14.61 9.10 -8.94
CA GLU A 26 -15.30 10.30 -8.44
C GLU A 26 -14.64 10.86 -7.18
N ILE A 27 -14.25 9.97 -6.26
CA ILE A 27 -13.57 10.33 -5.00
C ILE A 27 -12.22 11.01 -5.30
N ILE A 28 -11.40 10.38 -6.15
CA ILE A 28 -10.05 10.85 -6.50
C ILE A 28 -10.10 12.19 -7.27
N ASN A 29 -11.06 12.35 -8.20
CA ASN A 29 -11.24 13.60 -8.92
C ASN A 29 -11.60 14.77 -7.99
N GLU A 30 -12.40 14.55 -6.94
CA GLU A 30 -12.76 15.60 -5.98
C GLU A 30 -11.61 15.97 -5.03
N LEU A 31 -10.64 15.07 -4.86
CA LEU A 31 -9.35 15.34 -4.22
C LEU A 31 -8.36 16.09 -5.14
N GLY A 32 -8.72 16.36 -6.40
CA GLY A 32 -7.86 17.03 -7.38
C GLY A 32 -6.81 16.12 -8.02
N CYS A 33 -6.97 14.81 -7.90
CA CYS A 33 -6.09 13.80 -8.49
C CYS A 33 -6.68 13.23 -9.78
N SER A 34 -5.84 12.64 -10.62
CA SER A 34 -6.28 11.90 -11.82
C SER A 34 -6.38 10.40 -11.52
N TYR A 35 -7.37 9.75 -12.12
CA TYR A 35 -7.54 8.30 -12.05
C TYR A 35 -7.11 7.65 -13.37
N SER A 36 -6.32 6.58 -13.28
CA SER A 36 -5.97 5.75 -14.43
C SER A 36 -5.95 4.28 -14.01
N SER A 37 -6.56 3.43 -14.84
CA SER A 37 -6.49 1.98 -14.70
C SER A 37 -5.81 1.39 -15.93
N GLY A 38 -4.80 0.57 -15.71
CA GLY A 38 -4.03 -0.04 -16.80
C GLY A 38 -2.99 -1.02 -16.26
N VAL A 39 -2.30 -1.69 -17.19
CA VAL A 39 -1.17 -2.55 -16.84
C VAL A 39 -0.02 -1.66 -16.36
N LEU A 40 0.44 -1.88 -15.14
CA LEU A 40 1.57 -1.16 -14.58
C LEU A 40 2.87 -1.82 -15.04
N GLU A 41 3.59 -1.19 -15.96
CA GLU A 41 4.94 -1.60 -16.34
C GLU A 41 5.96 -0.99 -15.38
N LEU A 42 6.41 -1.79 -14.42
CA LEU A 42 7.45 -1.37 -13.49
C LEU A 42 8.85 -1.58 -14.10
N PRO A 43 9.77 -0.61 -13.93
CA PRO A 43 11.15 -0.78 -14.41
C PRO A 43 11.81 -1.95 -13.68
N ARG A 44 12.53 -2.79 -14.43
CA ARG A 44 13.30 -3.89 -13.85
C ARG A 44 14.67 -3.38 -13.40
N SER A 45 15.06 -3.71 -12.18
CA SER A 45 16.41 -3.42 -11.70
C SER A 45 17.38 -4.49 -12.15
N GLU A 46 18.44 -4.10 -12.85
CA GLU A 46 19.58 -4.97 -13.17
C GLU A 46 20.49 -5.21 -11.94
N ASN A 47 20.39 -4.35 -10.93
CA ASN A 47 21.20 -4.38 -9.71
C ASN A 47 20.50 -5.10 -8.54
N CYS A 48 19.42 -5.84 -8.82
CA CYS A 48 18.74 -6.61 -7.78
C CYS A 48 19.64 -7.75 -7.31
N VAL A 49 19.72 -7.97 -5.99
CA VAL A 49 20.39 -9.15 -5.43
C VAL A 49 19.50 -10.37 -5.69
N ILE A 50 19.61 -10.94 -6.89
CA ILE A 50 18.76 -12.04 -7.39
C ILE A 50 18.69 -13.17 -6.36
N GLY A 51 19.81 -13.47 -5.68
CA GLY A 51 19.87 -14.52 -4.67
C GLY A 51 18.91 -14.33 -3.50
N SER A 52 18.75 -13.11 -2.96
CA SER A 52 17.90 -12.89 -1.78
C SER A 52 16.41 -12.97 -2.14
N VAL A 53 16.03 -12.45 -3.30
CA VAL A 53 14.67 -12.54 -3.84
C VAL A 53 14.31 -13.99 -4.15
N SER A 54 15.22 -14.77 -4.73
CA SER A 54 15.01 -16.21 -4.97
C SER A 54 14.81 -16.99 -3.67
N ILE A 55 15.60 -16.72 -2.63
CA ILE A 55 15.44 -17.35 -1.31
C ILE A 55 14.07 -17.04 -0.70
N LEU A 56 13.66 -15.76 -0.72
CA LEU A 56 12.34 -15.35 -0.22
C LEU A 56 11.22 -16.07 -0.96
N LYS A 57 11.30 -16.09 -2.29
CA LYS A 57 10.33 -16.77 -3.17
C LYS A 57 10.23 -18.26 -2.83
N ASP A 58 11.36 -18.95 -2.74
CA ASP A 58 11.40 -20.39 -2.43
C ASP A 58 10.86 -20.68 -1.02
N SER A 59 11.16 -19.81 -0.05
CA SER A 59 10.60 -19.90 1.30
C SER A 59 9.07 -19.79 1.25
N TYR A 60 8.53 -18.85 0.47
CA TYR A 60 7.09 -18.65 0.35
C TYR A 60 6.40 -19.89 -0.23
N TYR A 61 6.93 -20.47 -1.32
CA TYR A 61 6.34 -21.68 -1.90
C TYR A 61 6.40 -22.89 -0.96
N LYS A 62 7.37 -22.97 -0.05
CA LYS A 62 7.51 -24.09 0.89
C LYS A 62 6.72 -23.91 2.18
N VAL A 63 6.59 -22.67 2.65
CA VAL A 63 6.03 -22.34 3.97
C VAL A 63 4.57 -21.93 3.88
N LEU A 64 4.19 -21.10 2.90
CA LEU A 64 2.81 -20.58 2.81
C LEU A 64 1.74 -21.68 2.72
N PRO A 65 1.94 -22.80 1.99
CA PRO A 65 0.95 -23.88 1.98
C PRO A 65 0.76 -24.60 3.32
N LYS A 66 1.63 -24.36 4.31
CA LYS A 66 1.63 -25.05 5.62
C LYS A 66 1.12 -24.16 6.76
N ILE A 67 0.83 -22.89 6.49
CA ILE A 67 0.37 -21.93 7.49
C ILE A 67 -1.03 -21.45 7.13
N ASN A 68 -1.84 -21.21 8.13
CA ASN A 68 -3.15 -20.61 7.95
C ASN A 68 -3.03 -19.07 8.09
N LEU A 69 -3.53 -18.33 7.10
CA LEU A 69 -3.46 -16.87 7.00
C LEU A 69 -4.86 -16.22 7.06
N ASP A 70 -5.72 -16.72 7.95
CA ASP A 70 -7.12 -16.28 8.09
C ASP A 70 -7.29 -14.85 8.64
N SER A 71 -6.24 -14.20 9.16
CA SER A 71 -6.31 -12.83 9.67
C SER A 71 -5.39 -11.88 8.90
N GLU A 72 -5.80 -10.63 8.79
CA GLU A 72 -4.96 -9.57 8.19
C GLU A 72 -3.65 -9.38 8.94
N ALA A 73 -3.65 -9.57 10.28
CA ALA A 73 -2.43 -9.55 11.08
C ALA A 73 -1.45 -10.65 10.64
N ALA A 74 -1.93 -11.90 10.47
CA ALA A 74 -1.10 -13.00 10.01
C ALA A 74 -0.58 -12.77 8.59
N LYS A 75 -1.43 -12.30 7.66
CA LYS A 75 -0.99 -11.93 6.31
C LYS A 75 0.09 -10.85 6.35
N ARG A 76 -0.08 -9.81 7.18
CA ARG A 76 0.91 -8.73 7.33
C ARG A 76 2.25 -9.27 7.82
N GLU A 77 2.26 -10.16 8.80
CA GLU A 77 3.48 -10.67 9.40
C GLU A 77 4.19 -11.71 8.52
N PHE A 78 3.45 -12.63 7.89
CA PHE A 78 4.02 -13.75 7.15
C PHE A 78 4.15 -13.52 5.63
N LEU A 79 3.39 -12.57 5.06
CA LEU A 79 3.48 -12.22 3.63
C LEU A 79 4.11 -10.85 3.40
N ILE A 80 3.67 -9.82 4.12
CA ILE A 80 4.05 -8.44 3.79
C ILE A 80 5.40 -8.07 4.41
N ALA A 81 5.58 -8.32 5.71
CA ALA A 81 6.81 -7.95 6.43
C ALA A 81 8.10 -8.55 5.81
N PRO A 82 8.15 -9.83 5.39
CA PRO A 82 9.37 -10.38 4.80
C PRO A 82 9.68 -9.76 3.43
N ILE A 83 8.66 -9.39 2.64
CA ILE A 83 8.85 -8.63 1.39
C ILE A 83 9.44 -7.25 1.70
N LEU A 84 8.87 -6.53 2.68
CA LEU A 84 9.37 -5.22 3.08
C LEU A 84 10.83 -5.28 3.55
N PHE A 85 11.21 -6.32 4.29
CA PHE A 85 12.60 -6.53 4.70
C PHE A 85 13.54 -6.71 3.51
N GLU A 86 13.16 -7.54 2.52
CA GLU A 86 13.98 -7.68 1.32
C GLU A 86 14.04 -6.39 0.49
N VAL A 87 12.95 -5.62 0.42
CA VAL A 87 12.96 -4.30 -0.24
C VAL A 87 13.93 -3.35 0.46
N ALA A 88 13.87 -3.24 1.79
CA ALA A 88 14.79 -2.41 2.56
C ALA A 88 16.25 -2.83 2.35
N LYS A 89 16.54 -4.14 2.39
CA LYS A 89 17.90 -4.67 2.15
C LYS A 89 18.41 -4.37 0.75
N CYS A 90 17.59 -4.61 -0.28
CA CYS A 90 18.00 -4.46 -1.67
C CYS A 90 18.15 -2.99 -2.11
N THR A 91 17.40 -2.08 -1.49
CA THR A 91 17.35 -0.67 -1.91
C THR A 91 18.02 0.29 -0.95
N GLY A 92 18.30 -0.14 0.29
CA GLY A 92 18.72 0.75 1.37
C GLY A 92 17.62 1.72 1.83
N SER A 93 16.36 1.48 1.43
CA SER A 93 15.24 2.39 1.74
C SER A 93 14.82 2.30 3.21
N GLY A 94 14.39 3.44 3.76
CA GLY A 94 13.72 3.47 5.05
C GLY A 94 12.25 3.06 4.91
N ILE A 95 11.75 2.23 5.81
CA ILE A 95 10.34 1.79 5.81
C ILE A 95 9.67 2.24 7.11
N SER A 96 8.57 2.96 6.98
CA SER A 96 7.68 3.32 8.09
C SER A 96 6.42 2.47 8.00
N VAL A 97 6.22 1.58 8.98
CA VAL A 97 5.01 0.75 9.10
C VAL A 97 3.97 1.52 9.93
N GLU A 98 2.68 1.38 9.61
CA GLU A 98 1.58 2.08 10.29
C GLU A 98 1.81 3.61 10.33
N TYR A 99 2.12 4.19 9.17
CA TYR A 99 2.47 5.60 9.05
C TYR A 99 1.23 6.48 9.09
N LEU A 100 1.08 7.26 10.18
CA LEU A 100 0.02 8.26 10.31
C LEU A 100 0.24 9.41 9.32
N THR A 101 -0.80 9.74 8.57
CA THR A 101 -0.85 10.87 7.65
C THR A 101 -2.08 11.72 7.96
N GLU A 102 -1.91 13.03 8.10
CA GLU A 102 -3.00 13.98 8.26
C GLU A 102 -2.78 15.13 7.27
N ILE A 103 -3.58 15.17 6.20
CA ILE A 103 -3.45 16.20 5.15
C ILE A 103 -4.51 17.27 5.37
N ASP A 104 -5.78 16.88 5.35
CA ASP A 104 -6.92 17.75 5.61
C ASP A 104 -8.12 16.91 6.12
N ASP A 105 -9.28 17.55 6.30
CA ASP A 105 -10.50 16.86 6.73
C ASP A 105 -10.99 15.82 5.71
N ARG A 106 -10.53 15.87 4.46
CA ARG A 106 -10.94 14.94 3.41
C ARG A 106 -10.01 13.75 3.31
N LEU A 107 -8.75 13.84 3.76
CA LEU A 107 -7.73 12.80 3.59
C LEU A 107 -6.78 12.69 4.80
N GLY A 108 -6.85 11.55 5.49
CA GLY A 108 -5.92 11.21 6.57
C GLY A 108 -6.01 9.76 7.08
N GLY A 109 -5.36 9.48 8.21
CA GLY A 109 -5.33 8.17 8.84
C GLY A 109 -4.03 7.39 8.59
N TYR A 110 -4.08 6.08 8.84
CA TYR A 110 -2.89 5.22 8.81
C TYR A 110 -2.69 4.54 7.45
N LEU A 111 -1.49 4.71 6.90
CA LEU A 111 -0.96 3.90 5.80
C LEU A 111 -0.29 2.65 6.37
N ASP A 112 -0.47 1.51 5.71
CA ASP A 112 0.09 0.25 6.22
C ASP A 112 1.62 0.26 6.13
N CYS A 113 2.16 0.80 5.03
CA CYS A 113 3.55 1.25 5.02
C CYS A 113 3.85 2.37 4.03
N LEU A 114 4.90 3.13 4.35
CA LEU A 114 5.54 4.12 3.51
C LEU A 114 7.01 3.73 3.31
N ILE A 115 7.39 3.52 2.05
CA ILE A 115 8.77 3.23 1.65
C ILE A 115 9.41 4.53 1.17
N ARG A 116 10.47 4.94 1.84
CA ARG A 116 11.22 6.17 1.58
C ARG A 116 12.45 5.87 0.74
N SER A 117 12.37 6.23 -0.53
CA SER A 117 13.47 6.15 -1.50
C SER A 117 13.50 7.43 -2.36
N LYS A 118 14.26 7.45 -3.47
CA LYS A 118 14.16 8.54 -4.47
C LYS A 118 12.73 8.73 -4.98
N GLN A 119 11.94 7.66 -5.02
CA GLN A 119 10.50 7.70 -5.22
C GLN A 119 9.81 7.17 -3.96
N HIS A 120 8.90 7.94 -3.38
CA HIS A 120 8.10 7.48 -2.27
C HIS A 120 7.05 6.49 -2.78
N LEU A 121 7.01 5.29 -2.20
CA LEU A 121 5.97 4.30 -2.48
C LEU A 121 5.09 4.11 -1.24
N VAL A 122 3.78 4.20 -1.44
CA VAL A 122 2.78 3.97 -0.40
C VAL A 122 2.08 2.66 -0.68
N LEU A 123 1.96 1.81 0.33
CA LEU A 123 1.12 0.61 0.26
C LEU A 123 -0.03 0.73 1.27
N LYS A 124 -1.24 0.46 0.78
CA LYS A 124 -2.46 0.34 1.57
C LYS A 124 -3.09 -1.03 1.24
N ASN A 125 -3.38 -1.81 2.27
CA ASN A 125 -4.12 -3.07 2.19
C ASN A 125 -5.46 -2.90 2.90
N ASP A 126 -6.47 -3.63 2.41
CA ASP A 126 -7.87 -3.55 2.86
C ASP A 126 -8.23 -4.68 3.81
#